data_AF-A0A355CDN2-F1
#
_entry.id   AF-A0A355CDN2-F1
#
_cell.length_a   1.000
_cell.length_b   1.000
_cell.length_c   1.000
_cell.angle_alpha   90.00
_cell.angle_beta   90.00
_cell.angle_gamma   90.00
#
_symmetry.space_group_name_H-M   'P 1'
#
loop_
_entity.id
_entity.type
_entity.pdbx_description
1 polymer ?
#
loop_
_entity_poly.entity_id
_entity_poly.type
_entity_poly.pdbx_seq_one_letter_code
_entity_poly.pdbx_strand_id
1 'polypeptide(L)'
;YIDSDDYTQNFGENIVPYPRSIRSQTGIKNVGFNRMISLLGGAATSDSSNQAQLVATVASNLPQKIKLFSIGTSGASSTTGKRFRITATKSGGAKVRASKLSYEVSYAQMSQQIKNIQKMGGKILSITEVG
;
A
#
# COMPACT_ATOMS: atom_id res chain seq x y z
N TYR A 1 12.26 8.37 25.72
CA TYR A 1 12.81 7.41 24.75
C TYR A 1 14.34 7.47 24.74
N ILE A 2 14.95 8.65 24.68
CA ILE A 2 16.42 8.79 24.71
C ILE A 2 17.08 8.14 25.95
N ASP A 3 16.43 8.19 27.12
CA ASP A 3 16.93 7.57 28.36
C ASP A 3 16.42 6.13 28.58
N SER A 4 16.03 5.43 27.51
CA SER A 4 15.50 4.06 27.62
C SER A 4 16.55 3.02 27.29
N ASP A 5 16.42 1.83 27.89
CA ASP A 5 17.28 0.68 27.60
C ASP A 5 17.28 0.33 26.10
N ASP A 6 16.15 0.49 25.41
CA ASP A 6 16.06 0.25 23.97
C ASP A 6 16.92 1.26 23.18
N TYR A 7 17.03 2.52 23.61
CA TYR A 7 17.92 3.47 22.94
C TYR A 7 19.39 3.12 23.20
N THR A 8 19.76 2.92 24.47
CA THR A 8 21.15 2.63 24.88
C THR A 8 21.68 1.33 24.29
N GLN A 9 20.88 0.25 24.27
CA GLN A 9 21.32 -1.04 23.70
C GLN A 9 21.50 -0.99 22.18
N ASN A 10 20.76 -0.13 21.48
CA ASN A 10 20.75 -0.12 20.01
C ASN A 10 21.63 0.96 19.38
N PHE A 11 21.78 2.11 20.03
CA PHE A 11 22.57 3.24 19.53
C PHE A 11 23.70 3.61 20.49
N GLY A 12 23.51 3.43 21.79
CA GLY A 12 24.46 3.91 22.79
C GLY A 12 24.61 5.43 22.74
N GLU A 13 25.80 5.92 23.08
CA GLU A 13 26.07 7.36 23.21
C GLU A 13 26.71 7.98 21.96
N ASN A 14 27.46 7.17 21.19
CA ASN A 14 28.36 7.68 20.14
C ASN A 14 27.92 7.30 18.72
N ILE A 15 26.69 6.82 18.54
CA ILE A 15 26.15 6.43 17.22
C ILE A 15 24.86 7.20 16.96
N VAL A 16 24.77 7.82 15.78
CA VAL A 16 23.57 8.52 15.34
C VAL A 16 22.45 7.50 15.09
N PRO A 17 21.22 7.74 15.59
CA PRO A 17 20.08 6.86 15.35
C PRO A 17 19.82 6.61 13.86
N TYR A 18 19.55 5.35 13.53
CA TYR A 18 19.23 4.91 12.19
C TYR A 18 18.02 3.97 12.18
N PRO A 19 17.26 3.88 11.07
CA PRO A 19 16.14 2.95 10.96
C PRO A 19 16.61 1.49 11.09
N ARG A 20 16.10 0.76 12.10
CA ARG A 20 16.49 -0.64 12.35
C ARG A 20 15.54 -1.66 11.74
N SER A 21 14.23 -1.43 11.80
CA SER A 21 13.19 -2.37 11.36
C SER A 21 13.07 -2.50 9.82
N ILE A 22 14.16 -2.27 9.08
CA ILE A 22 14.30 -2.52 7.64
C ILE A 22 15.01 -3.85 7.34
N ARG A 23 15.39 -4.59 8.39
CA ARG A 23 15.92 -5.95 8.34
C ARG A 23 15.24 -6.79 9.42
N SER A 24 15.24 -8.11 9.26
CA SER A 24 14.77 -9.01 10.32
C SER A 24 15.65 -8.87 11.56
N GLN A 25 15.01 -8.81 12.73
CA GLN A 25 15.66 -8.71 14.02
C GLN A 25 15.00 -9.71 14.97
N THR A 26 15.81 -10.36 15.80
CA THR A 26 15.32 -11.26 16.84
C THR A 26 14.44 -10.49 17.83
N GLY A 27 13.32 -11.07 18.23
CA GLY A 27 12.38 -10.43 19.17
C GLY A 27 11.42 -9.39 18.57
N ILE A 28 11.59 -8.98 17.30
CA ILE A 28 10.70 -8.01 16.63
C ILE A 28 9.75 -8.70 15.64
N LYS A 29 8.46 -8.34 15.66
CA LYS A 29 7.46 -8.88 14.73
C LYS A 29 7.72 -8.38 13.30
N ASN A 30 7.55 -9.26 12.30
CA ASN A 30 7.63 -8.91 10.88
C ASN A 30 6.66 -7.80 10.44
N VAL A 31 5.56 -7.59 11.16
CA VAL A 31 4.64 -6.48 10.90
C VAL A 31 5.33 -5.11 11.04
N GLY A 32 6.33 -5.00 11.93
CA GLY A 32 7.13 -3.79 12.10
C GLY A 32 7.91 -3.41 10.84
N PHE A 33 8.34 -4.39 10.05
CA PHE A 33 9.06 -4.17 8.80
C PHE A 33 8.20 -3.40 7.77
N ASN A 34 6.99 -3.89 7.51
CA ASN A 34 6.08 -3.24 6.56
C ASN A 34 5.75 -1.80 6.98
N ARG A 35 5.57 -1.57 8.29
CA ARG A 35 5.30 -0.24 8.85
C ARG A 35 6.50 0.70 8.71
N MET A 36 7.70 0.21 9.02
CA MET A 36 8.94 0.99 8.93
C MET A 36 9.22 1.43 7.49
N ILE A 37 9.17 0.52 6.53
CA ILE A 37 9.40 0.87 5.11
C ILE A 37 8.35 1.87 4.60
N SER A 38 7.09 1.75 5.07
CA SER A 38 6.04 2.69 4.66
C SER A 38 6.28 4.11 5.17
N LEU A 39 6.89 4.27 6.36
CA LEU A 39 7.21 5.59 6.93
C LEU A 39 8.55 6.15 6.41
N LEU A 40 9.57 5.30 6.25
CA LEU A 40 10.92 5.72 5.90
C LEU A 40 10.99 6.41 4.53
N GLY A 41 10.18 5.95 3.57
CA GLY A 41 10.18 6.50 2.22
C GLY A 41 11.51 6.30 1.48
N GLY A 42 11.84 7.23 0.59
CA GLY A 42 13.07 7.22 -0.21
C GLY A 42 13.98 8.41 0.12
N ALA A 43 15.10 8.54 -0.59
CA ALA A 43 16.04 9.65 -0.34
C ALA A 43 15.43 11.06 -0.56
N ALA A 44 14.37 11.15 -1.38
CA ALA A 44 13.68 12.40 -1.71
C ALA A 44 12.27 12.46 -1.07
N THR A 45 12.12 12.04 0.18
CA THR A 45 10.86 12.13 0.92
C THR A 45 11.04 12.87 2.24
N SER A 46 9.97 13.50 2.75
CA SER A 46 9.94 14.17 4.05
C SER A 46 8.69 13.77 4.84
N ASP A 47 8.73 13.95 6.15
CA ASP A 47 7.63 13.70 7.11
C ASP A 47 6.73 14.92 7.34
N SER A 48 6.87 15.97 6.54
CA SER A 48 6.14 17.25 6.67
C SER A 48 4.62 17.15 6.53
N SER A 49 4.09 16.03 6.03
CA SER A 49 2.64 15.81 5.93
C SER A 49 2.02 15.62 7.31
N ASN A 50 1.01 16.42 7.65
CA ASN A 50 0.31 16.32 8.94
C ASN A 50 -0.73 15.16 8.98
N GLN A 51 -0.47 14.07 8.24
CA GLN A 51 -1.38 12.93 8.10
C GLN A 51 -0.79 11.67 8.72
N ALA A 52 -1.50 11.07 9.68
CA ALA A 52 -1.08 9.84 10.32
C ALA A 52 -1.24 8.62 9.39
N GLN A 53 -0.13 7.95 9.08
CA GLN A 53 -0.11 6.89 8.04
C GLN A 53 -0.49 5.48 8.55
N LEU A 54 -0.30 5.20 9.85
CA LEU A 54 -0.36 3.84 10.40
C LEU A 54 -1.47 3.60 11.44
N VAL A 55 -2.41 4.55 11.63
CA VAL A 55 -3.43 4.48 12.69
C VAL A 55 -4.19 3.15 12.66
N ALA A 56 -4.76 2.80 11.51
CA ALA A 56 -5.56 1.59 11.36
C ALA A 56 -4.73 0.30 11.53
N THR A 57 -3.50 0.27 11.01
CA THR A 57 -2.68 -0.94 11.01
C THR A 57 -1.97 -1.20 12.32
N VAL A 58 -1.65 -0.15 13.08
CA VAL A 58 -1.20 -0.27 14.48
C VAL A 58 -2.35 -0.78 15.35
N ALA A 59 -3.54 -0.17 15.26
CA ALA A 59 -4.71 -0.56 16.05
C ALA A 59 -5.17 -2.01 15.80
N SER A 60 -5.13 -2.46 14.55
CA SER A 60 -5.52 -3.83 14.16
C SER A 60 -4.40 -4.86 14.25
N ASN A 61 -3.17 -4.45 14.61
CA ASN A 61 -1.97 -5.27 14.53
C ASN A 61 -1.74 -5.95 13.15
N LEU A 62 -2.25 -5.34 12.07
CA LEU A 62 -2.13 -5.85 10.71
C LEU A 62 -0.88 -5.29 10.00
N PRO A 63 -0.33 -6.02 9.01
CA PRO A 63 0.71 -5.50 8.13
C PRO A 63 0.21 -4.31 7.31
N GLN A 64 1.03 -3.25 7.26
CA GLN A 64 0.81 -2.13 6.34
C GLN A 64 1.10 -2.59 4.91
N LYS A 65 0.28 -2.17 3.95
CA LYS A 65 0.60 -2.34 2.53
C LYS A 65 1.76 -1.41 2.18
N ILE A 66 2.88 -1.99 1.77
CA ILE A 66 4.04 -1.21 1.32
C ILE A 66 3.68 -0.54 -0.01
N LYS A 67 3.75 0.79 -0.05
CA LYS A 67 3.69 1.57 -1.29
C LYS A 67 5.14 1.85 -1.71
N LEU A 68 5.74 0.93 -2.46
CA LEU A 68 6.95 1.32 -3.19
C LEU A 68 6.50 2.32 -4.25
N PHE A 69 7.19 3.46 -4.33
CA PHE A 69 7.17 4.22 -5.58
C PHE A 69 7.61 3.26 -6.66
N SER A 70 6.74 3.05 -7.64
CA SER A 70 7.01 2.16 -8.77
C SER A 70 8.29 2.61 -9.46
N ILE A 71 9.45 2.09 -9.03
CA ILE A 71 10.50 1.72 -9.97
C ILE A 71 9.80 0.70 -10.83
N GLY A 72 9.38 1.15 -12.03
CA GLY A 72 8.53 0.38 -12.92
C GLY A 72 8.99 -1.05 -12.92
N THR A 73 8.14 -1.94 -12.41
CA THR A 73 8.43 -3.37 -12.40
C THR A 73 8.52 -3.80 -13.85
N SER A 74 9.72 -3.74 -14.40
CA SER A 74 10.11 -4.21 -15.72
C SER A 74 10.14 -5.75 -15.80
N GLY A 75 9.45 -6.43 -14.88
CA GLY A 75 9.40 -7.89 -14.77
C GLY A 75 8.25 -8.56 -15.52
N ALA A 76 7.29 -7.80 -16.08
CA ALA A 76 6.29 -8.35 -17.00
C ALA A 76 6.70 -8.00 -18.43
N SER A 77 7.57 -8.83 -19.03
CA SER A 77 7.94 -8.75 -20.47
C SER A 77 6.74 -8.92 -21.42
N SER A 78 5.53 -9.16 -20.89
CA SER A 78 4.30 -9.25 -21.65
C SER A 78 3.22 -8.38 -21.01
N THR A 79 2.70 -7.41 -21.77
CA THR A 79 1.56 -6.55 -21.40
C THR A 79 0.32 -7.37 -20.99
N THR A 80 0.23 -8.62 -21.44
CA THR A 80 -0.88 -9.54 -21.15
C THR A 80 -0.85 -10.11 -19.73
N GLY A 81 0.33 -10.23 -19.11
CA GLY A 81 0.49 -10.77 -17.74
C GLY A 81 0.19 -9.76 -16.64
N LYS A 82 0.00 -8.48 -17.00
CA LYS A 82 -0.28 -7.40 -16.03
C LYS A 82 -1.70 -7.52 -15.48
N ARG A 83 -1.85 -7.23 -14.19
CA ARG A 83 -3.15 -7.11 -13.52
C ARG A 83 -3.50 -5.64 -13.34
N PHE A 84 -4.78 -5.33 -13.42
CA PHE A 84 -5.31 -3.98 -13.32
C PHE A 84 -6.43 -3.95 -12.28
N ARG A 85 -6.42 -2.93 -11.43
CA ARG A 85 -7.51 -2.63 -10.53
C ARG A 85 -8.38 -1.53 -11.13
N ILE A 86 -9.62 -1.89 -11.44
CA ILE A 86 -10.66 -1.00 -11.95
C ILE A 86 -11.52 -0.58 -10.77
N THR A 87 -11.53 0.71 -10.46
CA THR A 87 -12.45 1.29 -9.48
C THR A 87 -13.59 1.94 -10.23
N ALA A 88 -14.82 1.55 -9.93
CA ALA A 88 -16.02 2.08 -10.56
C ALA A 88 -17.06 2.47 -9.51
N THR A 89 -17.91 3.43 -9.86
CA THR A 89 -19.15 3.68 -9.14
C THR A 89 -20.29 2.92 -9.79
N LYS A 90 -21.22 2.43 -8.99
CA LYS A 90 -22.50 1.95 -9.52
C LYS A 90 -23.49 3.10 -9.46
N SER A 91 -24.13 3.45 -10.58
CA SER A 91 -25.32 4.33 -10.50
C SER A 91 -26.42 3.53 -9.82
N GLY A 92 -26.81 3.96 -8.61
CA GLY A 92 -27.77 3.26 -7.80
C GLY A 92 -29.11 3.97 -7.79
N GLY A 93 -30.16 3.27 -8.24
CA GLY A 93 -31.46 3.35 -7.56
C GLY A 93 -31.37 2.77 -6.14
N ALA A 94 -32.45 2.90 -5.35
CA ALA A 94 -32.54 2.78 -3.88
C ALA A 94 -31.95 1.55 -3.16
N LYS A 95 -31.27 0.60 -3.82
CA LYS A 95 -30.71 -0.63 -3.23
C LYS A 95 -29.28 -0.92 -3.68
N VAL A 96 -28.31 -0.04 -3.36
CA VAL A 96 -26.88 -0.40 -3.50
C VAL A 96 -26.17 -0.22 -2.16
N ARG A 97 -25.55 -1.30 -1.65
CA ARG A 97 -24.84 -1.34 -0.35
C ARG A 97 -23.49 -0.60 -0.35
N ALA A 98 -22.90 -0.34 -1.52
CA ALA A 98 -21.69 0.48 -1.66
C ALA A 98 -21.69 1.16 -3.05
N SER A 99 -21.53 2.48 -3.07
CA SER A 99 -21.48 3.27 -4.30
C SER A 99 -20.16 3.10 -5.06
N LYS A 100 -19.09 2.64 -4.40
CA LYS A 100 -17.74 2.44 -4.94
C LYS A 100 -17.34 0.96 -4.89
N LEU A 101 -16.98 0.38 -6.02
CA LEU A 101 -16.56 -1.01 -6.19
C LEU A 101 -15.18 -1.07 -6.84
N SER A 102 -14.35 -2.04 -6.45
CA SER A 102 -13.03 -2.28 -7.02
C SER A 102 -12.91 -3.72 -7.52
N TYR A 103 -12.43 -3.89 -8.75
CA TYR A 103 -12.23 -5.19 -9.41
C TYR A 103 -10.78 -5.34 -9.83
N GLU A 104 -10.18 -6.51 -9.58
CA GLU A 104 -8.84 -6.83 -10.10
C GLU A 104 -8.96 -7.84 -11.24
N VAL A 105 -8.46 -7.48 -12.42
CA VAL A 105 -8.56 -8.28 -13.64
C VAL A 105 -7.23 -8.31 -14.39
N SER A 106 -6.94 -9.39 -15.11
CA SER A 106 -5.84 -9.42 -16.08
C SER A 106 -6.17 -8.60 -17.32
N TYR A 107 -5.17 -8.27 -18.14
CA TYR A 107 -5.37 -7.56 -19.41
C TYR A 107 -6.42 -8.26 -20.30
N ALA A 108 -6.37 -9.60 -20.39
CA ALA A 108 -7.29 -10.38 -21.22
C ALA A 108 -8.77 -10.24 -20.81
N GLN A 109 -9.03 -10.08 -19.50
CA GLN A 109 -10.39 -9.96 -18.95
C GLN A 109 -10.86 -8.51 -18.84
N MET A 110 -9.98 -7.53 -19.09
CA MET A 110 -10.25 -6.11 -18.88
C MET A 110 -11.42 -5.59 -19.72
N SER A 111 -11.42 -5.88 -21.03
CA SER A 111 -12.49 -5.44 -21.93
C SER A 111 -13.85 -5.99 -21.50
N GLN A 112 -13.92 -7.28 -21.15
CA GLN A 112 -15.15 -7.90 -20.68
C GLN A 112 -15.65 -7.26 -19.39
N GLN A 113 -14.75 -6.97 -18.45
CA GLN A 113 -15.13 -6.37 -17.18
C GLN A 113 -15.61 -4.92 -17.32
N ILE A 114 -14.97 -4.13 -18.19
CA ILE A 114 -15.41 -2.77 -18.52
C ILE A 114 -16.82 -2.80 -19.11
N LYS A 115 -17.09 -3.71 -20.06
CA LYS A 115 -18.42 -3.88 -20.66
C LYS A 115 -19.46 -4.27 -19.59
N ASN A 116 -19.12 -5.19 -18.68
CA ASN A 116 -20.02 -5.57 -17.60
C ASN A 116 -20.37 -4.38 -16.69
N ILE A 117 -19.38 -3.56 -16.31
CA ILE A 117 -19.59 -2.36 -15.49
C ILE A 117 -20.51 -1.37 -16.21
N GLN A 118 -20.27 -1.10 -17.50
CA GLN A 118 -21.10 -0.20 -18.29
C GLN A 118 -22.53 -0.73 -18.46
N LYS A 119 -22.71 -2.03 -18.72
CA LYS A 119 -24.04 -2.68 -18.79
C LYS A 119 -24.81 -2.57 -17.48
N MET A 120 -24.11 -2.59 -16.35
CA MET A 120 -24.69 -2.39 -15.02
C MET A 120 -24.94 -0.90 -14.69
N GLY A 121 -24.72 0.02 -15.63
CA GLY A 121 -24.86 1.46 -15.43
C GLY A 121 -23.78 2.09 -14.56
N GLY A 122 -22.64 1.40 -14.35
CA GLY A 122 -21.54 1.92 -13.55
C GLY A 122 -20.63 2.89 -14.32
N LYS A 123 -20.04 3.87 -13.61
CA LYS A 123 -19.04 4.79 -14.16
C LYS A 123 -17.66 4.40 -13.65
N ILE A 124 -16.67 4.30 -14.53
CA ILE A 124 -15.29 3.99 -14.15
C ILE A 124 -14.65 5.26 -13.58
N LEU A 125 -14.06 5.16 -12.38
CA LEU A 125 -13.34 6.24 -11.71
C LEU A 125 -11.84 6.20 -12.02
N SER A 126 -11.24 5.02 -11.94
CA SER A 126 -9.80 4.85 -12.18
C SER A 126 -9.47 3.41 -12.60
N ILE A 127 -8.38 3.28 -13.34
CA ILE A 127 -7.77 2.01 -13.71
C ILE A 127 -6.29 2.14 -13.39
N THR A 128 -5.79 1.31 -12.46
CA THR A 128 -4.37 1.32 -12.08
C THR A 128 -3.79 -0.07 -12.25
N GLU A 129 -2.58 -0.17 -12.82
CA GLU A 129 -1.82 -1.41 -12.80
C GLU A 129 -1.56 -1.85 -11.35
N VAL A 130 -1.78 -3.13 -11.06
CA VAL A 130 -1.50 -3.76 -9.77
C VAL A 130 -0.50 -4.87 -10.02
N GLY A 131 0.76 -4.58 -9.68
CA GLY A 131 1.87 -5.53 -9.60
C GLY A 131 2.28 -5.68 -8.15
#